data_AF-A0A1G3UI81-F1
#
_entry.id   AF-A0A1G3UI81-F1
#
_cell.length_a   1.000
_cell.length_b   1.000
_cell.length_c   1.000
_cell.angle_alpha   90.00
_cell.angle_beta   90.00
_cell.angle_gamma   90.00
#
_symmetry.space_group_name_H-M   'P 1'
#
loop_
_entity.id
_entity.type
_entity.pdbx_description
1 polymer ?
#
loop_
_entity_poly.entity_id
_entity_poly.type
_entity_poly.pdbx_seq_one_letter_code
_entity_poly.pdbx_strand_id
1 'polypeptide(L)'
;MLSYHLQSALKDLRDLVKITESDVEDIKLANHNPQFDRLKLKEEKLKSFESKKAMIDHEISSLMSSNPDVDLPHLLSKEQHDYLAELKVELSNLRDANKRYARLVLAVSNLYNTFLERLVPSEMQGYKKVASKDSTILEVRV
;
A
#
# COMPACT_ATOMS: atom_id res chain seq x y z
N MET A 1 19.86 8.28 -19.02
CA MET A 1 19.07 7.08 -18.66
C MET A 1 18.63 7.16 -17.20
N LEU A 2 19.55 7.38 -16.24
CA LEU A 2 19.24 7.51 -14.81
C LEU A 2 18.12 8.51 -14.47
N SER A 3 18.19 9.72 -15.02
CA SER A 3 17.15 10.74 -14.81
C SER A 3 15.76 10.27 -15.27
N TYR A 4 15.68 9.49 -16.36
CA TYR A 4 14.43 8.94 -16.85
C TYR A 4 13.88 7.86 -15.91
N HIS A 5 14.74 6.96 -15.43
CA HIS A 5 14.33 5.94 -14.47
C HIS A 5 13.88 6.54 -13.14
N LEU A 6 14.58 7.56 -12.63
CA LEU A 6 14.20 8.31 -11.43
C LEU A 6 12.86 9.01 -11.59
N GLN A 7 12.66 9.75 -12.68
CA GLN A 7 11.40 10.45 -12.96
C GLN A 7 10.23 9.47 -13.13
N SER A 8 10.46 8.35 -13.81
CA SER A 8 9.44 7.32 -14.00
C SER A 8 9.07 6.61 -12.69
N ALA A 9 10.06 6.35 -11.82
CA ALA A 9 9.84 5.79 -10.49
C ALA A 9 9.07 6.76 -9.58
N LEU A 10 9.41 8.06 -9.63
CA LEU A 10 8.68 9.13 -8.94
C LEU A 10 7.21 9.19 -9.36
N LYS A 11 6.93 9.07 -10.65
CA LYS A 11 5.56 9.04 -11.16
C LYS A 11 4.78 7.85 -10.59
N ASP A 12 5.36 6.66 -10.58
CA ASP A 12 4.71 5.47 -10.02
C ASP A 12 4.44 5.62 -8.52
N LEU A 13 5.38 6.19 -7.75
CA LEU A 13 5.18 6.46 -6.32
C LEU A 13 4.01 7.42 -6.08
N ARG A 14 3.96 8.53 -6.83
CA ARG A 14 2.87 9.50 -6.73
C ARG A 14 1.52 8.89 -7.09
N ASP A 15 1.49 8.06 -8.13
CA ASP A 15 0.27 7.34 -8.52
C ASP A 15 -0.16 6.37 -7.41
N LEU A 16 0.77 5.62 -6.81
CA LEU A 16 0.50 4.73 -5.68
C LEU A 16 -0.03 5.48 -4.46
N VAL A 17 0.56 6.64 -4.12
CA VAL A 17 0.09 7.51 -3.04
C VAL A 17 -1.35 7.96 -3.31
N LYS A 18 -1.64 8.46 -4.52
CA LYS A 18 -2.98 8.92 -4.90
C LYS A 18 -4.03 7.81 -4.83
N ILE A 19 -3.71 6.62 -5.32
CA ILE A 19 -4.64 5.48 -5.26
C ILE A 19 -4.90 5.11 -3.79
N THR A 20 -3.85 5.09 -2.96
CA THR A 20 -3.97 4.76 -1.53
C THR A 20 -4.81 5.80 -0.78
N GLU A 21 -4.63 7.10 -1.05
CA GLU A 21 -5.48 8.15 -0.47
C GLU A 21 -6.93 8.05 -0.95
N SER A 22 -7.16 7.69 -2.22
CA SER A 22 -8.51 7.46 -2.73
C SER A 22 -9.19 6.29 -2.00
N ASP A 23 -8.43 5.23 -1.70
CA ASP A 23 -8.94 4.09 -0.92
C ASP A 23 -9.25 4.50 0.53
N VAL A 24 -8.45 5.39 1.12
CA VAL A 24 -8.73 5.97 2.45
C VAL A 24 -10.05 6.72 2.45
N GLU A 25 -10.30 7.58 1.46
CA GLU A 25 -11.56 8.33 1.36
C GLU A 25 -12.76 7.40 1.11
N ASP A 26 -12.60 6.41 0.25
CA ASP A 26 -13.64 5.43 -0.03
C ASP A 26 -14.03 4.60 1.22
N ILE A 27 -13.06 4.24 2.07
CA ILE A 27 -13.37 3.59 3.36
C ILE A 27 -14.23 4.51 4.24
N LYS A 28 -13.91 5.80 4.31
CA LYS A 28 -14.67 6.77 5.12
C LYS A 28 -16.11 6.91 4.65
N LEU A 29 -16.35 6.79 3.35
CA LEU A 29 -17.67 6.83 2.73
C LEU A 29 -18.40 5.47 2.70
N ALA A 30 -17.81 4.42 3.30
CA ALA A 30 -18.30 3.04 3.21
C ALA A 30 -18.43 2.51 1.77
N ASN A 31 -17.64 3.04 0.83
CA ASN A 31 -17.63 2.67 -0.58
C ASN A 31 -16.50 1.66 -0.85
N HIS A 32 -16.71 0.38 -0.53
CA HIS A 32 -15.61 -0.60 -0.55
C HIS A 32 -15.33 -1.24 -1.93
N ASN A 33 -16.27 -1.14 -2.89
CA ASN A 33 -16.17 -1.83 -4.17
C ASN A 33 -14.99 -1.36 -5.06
N PRO A 34 -14.70 -0.05 -5.20
CA PRO A 34 -13.62 0.43 -6.07
C PRO A 34 -12.22 -0.05 -5.67
N GLN A 35 -12.03 -0.49 -4.41
CA GLN A 35 -10.74 -0.95 -3.91
C GLN A 35 -10.28 -2.24 -4.60
N PHE A 36 -11.21 -3.09 -5.04
CA PHE A 36 -10.88 -4.32 -5.75
C PHE A 36 -10.33 -4.05 -7.15
N ASP A 37 -10.91 -3.09 -7.88
CA ASP A 37 -10.43 -2.68 -9.20
C ASP A 37 -9.05 -2.00 -9.10
N ARG A 38 -8.89 -1.16 -8.08
CA ARG A 38 -7.62 -0.46 -7.80
C ARG A 38 -6.52 -1.38 -7.29
N LEU A 39 -6.85 -2.53 -6.70
CA LEU A 39 -5.86 -3.49 -6.23
C LEU A 39 -4.94 -3.93 -7.36
N LYS A 40 -5.51 -4.34 -8.50
CA LYS A 40 -4.75 -4.77 -9.67
C LYS A 40 -3.83 -3.66 -10.19
N LEU A 41 -4.34 -2.44 -10.25
CA LEU A 41 -3.55 -1.27 -10.65
C LEU A 41 -2.40 -1.00 -9.67
N LYS A 42 -2.62 -1.12 -8.36
CA LYS A 42 -1.56 -0.96 -7.34
C LYS A 42 -0.47 -2.02 -7.50
N GLU A 43 -0.84 -3.28 -7.71
CA GLU A 43 0.13 -4.37 -7.91
C GLU A 43 0.99 -4.16 -9.17
N GLU A 44 0.38 -3.73 -10.27
CA GLU A 44 1.10 -3.42 -11.51
C GLU A 44 2.07 -2.24 -11.31
N LYS A 45 1.63 -1.18 -10.64
CA LYS A 45 2.48 -0.02 -10.31
C LYS A 45 3.61 -0.36 -9.36
N LEU A 46 3.36 -1.20 -8.36
CA LEU A 46 4.39 -1.65 -7.42
C LEU A 46 5.48 -2.45 -8.14
N LYS A 47 5.09 -3.42 -8.99
CA LYS A 47 6.04 -4.18 -9.80
C LYS A 47 6.84 -3.27 -10.75
N SER A 48 6.18 -2.27 -11.35
CA SER A 48 6.86 -1.30 -12.21
C SER A 48 7.90 -0.48 -11.44
N PHE A 49 7.55 -0.04 -10.23
CA PHE A 49 8.44 0.69 -9.35
C PHE A 49 9.65 -0.17 -8.90
N GLU A 50 9.42 -1.42 -8.48
CA GLU A 50 10.48 -2.35 -8.09
C GLU A 50 11.47 -2.61 -9.23
N SER A 51 10.96 -2.82 -10.44
CA SER A 51 11.80 -2.98 -11.64
C SER A 51 12.63 -1.73 -11.91
N LYS A 52 12.02 -0.53 -11.83
CA LYS A 52 12.73 0.74 -12.03
C LYS A 52 13.78 1.00 -10.94
N LYS A 53 13.49 0.63 -9.69
CA LYS A 53 14.46 0.68 -8.60
C LYS A 53 15.69 -0.18 -8.92
N ALA A 54 15.47 -1.42 -9.38
CA ALA A 54 16.58 -2.30 -9.76
C ALA A 54 17.42 -1.70 -10.91
N MET A 55 16.78 -1.04 -11.89
CA MET A 55 17.49 -0.34 -12.96
C MET A 55 18.30 0.86 -12.44
N ILE A 56 17.73 1.65 -11.52
CA ILE A 56 18.45 2.76 -10.86
C ILE A 56 19.68 2.24 -10.11
N ASP A 57 19.52 1.18 -9.32
CA ASP A 57 20.62 0.57 -8.55
C ASP A 57 21.73 0.05 -9.49
N HIS A 58 21.36 -0.58 -10.60
CA HIS A 58 22.30 -1.06 -11.62
C HIS A 58 23.07 0.10 -12.29
N GLU A 59 22.38 1.17 -12.68
CA GLU A 59 23.02 2.33 -13.30
C GLU A 59 23.95 3.08 -12.34
N ILE A 60 23.55 3.24 -11.08
CA ILE A 60 24.41 3.82 -10.03
C ILE A 60 25.66 2.95 -9.85
N SER A 61 25.50 1.64 -9.77
CA SER A 61 26.63 0.69 -9.62
C SER A 61 27.58 0.74 -10.82
N SER A 62 27.02 0.85 -12.04
CA SER A 62 27.81 1.01 -13.26
C SER A 62 28.58 2.33 -13.26
N LEU A 63 27.95 3.44 -12.85
CA LEU A 63 28.58 4.76 -12.79
C LEU A 63 29.75 4.78 -11.80
N MET A 64 29.58 4.17 -10.64
CA MET A 64 30.65 4.03 -9.64
C MET A 64 31.78 3.11 -10.12
N SER A 65 31.46 2.02 -10.81
CA SER A 65 32.47 1.09 -11.34
C SER A 65 33.29 1.71 -12.46
N SER A 66 32.69 2.58 -13.28
CA SER A 66 33.38 3.30 -14.35
C SER A 66 34.22 4.48 -13.85
N ASN A 67 33.95 4.99 -12.64
CA ASN A 67 34.66 6.12 -12.05
C ASN A 67 35.08 5.80 -10.60
N PRO A 68 36.05 4.88 -10.41
CA PRO A 68 36.42 4.40 -9.08
C PRO A 68 37.03 5.47 -8.16
N ASP A 69 37.57 6.55 -8.72
CA ASP A 69 38.23 7.62 -7.97
C ASP A 69 37.31 8.81 -7.62
N VAL A 70 36.04 8.78 -8.04
CA VAL A 70 35.09 9.88 -7.86
C VAL A 70 33.90 9.41 -7.04
N ASP A 71 33.62 10.13 -5.95
CA ASP A 71 32.49 9.82 -5.08
C ASP A 71 31.14 10.06 -5.77
N LEU A 72 30.13 9.24 -5.45
CA LEU A 72 28.81 9.24 -6.08
C LEU A 72 28.15 10.63 -6.15
N PRO A 73 28.25 11.51 -5.13
CA PRO A 73 27.67 12.85 -5.21
C PRO A 73 28.26 13.74 -6.31
N HIS A 74 29.51 13.51 -6.70
CA HIS A 74 30.19 14.25 -7.75
C HIS A 74 29.93 13.66 -9.15
N LEU A 75 29.43 12.42 -9.22
CA LEU A 75 29.04 11.75 -10.46
C LEU A 75 27.61 12.09 -10.91
N LEU A 76 26.78 12.54 -9.98
CA LEU A 76 25.38 12.86 -10.24
C LEU A 76 25.19 14.34 -10.59
N SER A 77 24.29 14.61 -11.53
CA SER A 77 23.87 15.99 -11.81
C SER A 77 23.01 16.55 -10.68
N LYS A 78 22.90 17.88 -10.61
CA LYS A 78 22.00 18.55 -9.65
C LYS A 78 20.56 18.02 -9.74
N GLU A 79 20.04 17.82 -10.95
CA GLU A 79 18.70 17.27 -11.16
C GLU A 79 18.55 15.84 -10.60
N GLN A 80 19.58 15.01 -10.73
CA GLN A 80 19.54 13.63 -10.21
C GLN A 80 19.55 13.60 -8.68
N HIS A 81 20.29 14.52 -8.05
CA HIS A 81 20.22 14.75 -6.61
C HIS A 81 18.82 15.18 -6.17
N ASP A 82 18.22 16.14 -6.89
CA ASP A 82 16.88 16.63 -6.60
C ASP A 82 15.84 15.50 -6.74
N TYR A 83 15.92 14.67 -7.79
CA TYR A 83 15.02 13.53 -7.95
C TYR A 83 15.20 12.45 -6.88
N LEU A 84 16.42 12.17 -6.43
CA LEU A 84 16.67 11.22 -5.34
C LEU A 84 16.12 11.74 -4.00
N ALA A 85 16.27 13.03 -3.74
CA ALA A 85 15.69 13.67 -2.56
C ALA A 85 14.16 13.60 -2.60
N GLU A 86 13.55 13.89 -3.75
CA GLU A 86 12.11 13.79 -3.96
C GLU A 86 11.61 12.34 -3.81
N LEU A 87 12.37 11.36 -4.30
CA LEU A 87 12.01 9.93 -4.19
C LEU A 87 11.95 9.48 -2.74
N LYS A 88 12.88 9.97 -1.90
CA LYS A 88 12.87 9.72 -0.46
C LYS A 88 11.63 10.30 0.23
N VAL A 89 11.24 11.53 -0.15
CA VAL A 89 10.04 12.18 0.38
C VAL A 89 8.79 11.41 -0.02
N GLU A 90 8.64 11.04 -1.29
CA GLU A 90 7.46 10.32 -1.78
C GLU A 90 7.34 8.91 -1.21
N LEU A 91 8.47 8.22 -0.96
CA LEU A 91 8.46 6.95 -0.22
C LEU A 91 7.95 7.11 1.22
N SER A 92 8.32 8.21 1.90
CA SER A 92 7.78 8.51 3.23
C SER A 92 6.28 8.79 3.16
N ASN A 93 5.83 9.57 2.17
CA ASN A 93 4.42 9.85 1.94
C ASN A 93 3.61 8.57 1.72
N LEU A 94 4.11 7.66 0.86
CA LEU A 94 3.48 6.37 0.60
C LEU A 94 3.38 5.52 1.87
N ARG A 95 4.44 5.47 2.68
CA ARG A 95 4.43 4.77 3.96
C ARG A 95 3.36 5.31 4.90
N ASP A 96 3.25 6.64 5.01
CA ASP A 96 2.31 7.28 5.92
C ASP A 96 0.86 7.12 5.45
N ALA A 97 0.62 7.27 4.14
CA ALA A 97 -0.68 6.99 3.52
C ALA A 97 -1.11 5.54 3.75
N ASN A 98 -0.23 4.57 3.48
CA ASN A 98 -0.51 3.15 3.67
C ASN A 98 -0.75 2.81 5.15
N LYS A 99 -0.03 3.44 6.07
CA LYS A 99 -0.25 3.26 7.52
C LYS A 99 -1.64 3.75 7.94
N ARG A 100 -2.11 4.88 7.40
CA ARG A 100 -3.48 5.36 7.63
C ARG A 100 -4.52 4.40 7.07
N TYR A 101 -4.34 3.98 5.82
CA TYR A 101 -5.20 2.99 5.17
C TYR A 101 -5.32 1.70 5.98
N ALA A 102 -4.19 1.10 6.39
CA ALA A 102 -4.18 -0.13 7.17
C ALA A 102 -4.92 -0.02 8.51
N ARG A 103 -4.78 1.12 9.22
CA ARG A 103 -5.53 1.37 10.46
C ARG A 103 -7.04 1.41 10.23
N LEU A 104 -7.48 2.03 9.15
CA LEU A 104 -8.90 2.09 8.79
C LEU A 104 -9.45 0.71 8.43
N VAL A 105 -8.72 -0.05 7.60
CA VAL A 105 -9.11 -1.42 7.23
C VAL A 105 -9.26 -2.31 8.47
N LEU A 106 -8.32 -2.23 9.42
CA LEU A 106 -8.39 -2.98 10.67
C LEU A 106 -9.59 -2.56 11.53
N ALA A 107 -9.85 -1.25 11.65
CA ALA A 107 -10.98 -0.75 12.42
C ALA A 107 -12.32 -1.22 11.84
N VAL A 108 -12.48 -1.14 10.51
CA VAL A 108 -13.69 -1.57 9.80
C VAL A 108 -13.87 -3.09 9.87
N SER A 109 -12.80 -3.86 9.69
CA SER A 109 -12.82 -5.31 9.85
C SER A 109 -13.26 -5.73 11.25
N ASN A 110 -12.69 -5.11 12.29
CA ASN A 110 -13.08 -5.37 13.67
C ASN A 110 -14.54 -5.00 13.93
N LEU A 111 -15.03 -3.89 13.40
CA LEU A 111 -16.43 -3.48 13.51
C LEU A 111 -17.37 -4.54 12.92
N TYR A 112 -17.12 -4.98 11.68
CA TYR A 112 -17.93 -6.01 11.04
C TYR A 112 -17.85 -7.35 11.78
N ASN A 113 -16.67 -7.75 12.27
CA ASN A 113 -16.52 -8.96 13.06
C ASN A 113 -17.31 -8.88 14.37
N THR A 114 -17.26 -7.76 15.09
CA THR A 114 -18.05 -7.56 16.32
C THR A 114 -19.55 -7.56 16.02
N PHE A 115 -19.98 -6.98 14.90
CA PHE A 115 -21.39 -7.05 14.48
C PHE A 115 -21.81 -8.49 14.16
N LEU A 116 -21.00 -9.24 13.43
CA LEU A 116 -21.26 -10.65 13.14
C LEU A 116 -21.33 -11.49 14.42
N GLU A 117 -20.40 -11.29 15.36
CA GLU A 117 -20.39 -11.98 16.65
C GLU A 117 -21.61 -11.65 17.51
N ARG A 118 -22.17 -10.44 17.41
CA ARG A 118 -23.41 -10.08 18.11
C ARG A 118 -24.67 -10.64 17.44
N LEU A 119 -24.69 -10.67 16.10
CA LEU A 119 -25.84 -11.15 15.32
C LEU A 119 -25.94 -12.69 15.34
N VAL A 120 -24.79 -13.36 15.25
CA VAL A 120 -24.64 -14.82 15.33
C VAL A 120 -23.53 -15.10 16.33
N PRO A 121 -23.87 -15.12 17.64
CA PRO A 121 -22.91 -15.51 18.66
C PRO A 121 -22.35 -16.88 18.31
N SER A 122 -21.04 -17.02 18.31
CA SER A 122 -20.42 -18.33 18.11
C SER A 122 -20.03 -18.89 19.46
N GLU A 123 -20.58 -20.05 19.79
CA GLU A 123 -20.27 -20.79 21.01
C GLU A 123 -19.24 -21.88 20.72
N MET A 124 -18.35 -22.11 21.69
CA MET A 124 -17.45 -23.24 21.66
C MET A 124 -18.17 -24.46 22.21
N GLN A 125 -18.54 -25.39 21.33
CA GLN A 125 -19.12 -26.66 21.74
C GLN A 125 -18.02 -27.74 21.66
N GLY A 126 -17.24 -27.85 22.74
CA GLY A 126 -15.97 -28.58 22.74
C GLY A 126 -14.89 -27.81 21.97
N TYR A 127 -14.13 -28.49 21.09
CA TYR A 127 -13.10 -27.87 20.24
C TYR A 127 -13.64 -27.32 18.91
N LYS A 128 -14.95 -27.40 18.67
CA LYS A 128 -15.59 -26.87 17.45
C LYS A 128 -16.26 -25.55 17.78
N LYS A 129 -15.95 -24.53 16.96
CA LYS A 129 -16.66 -23.26 16.96
C LYS A 129 -17.97 -23.46 16.20
N VAL A 130 -19.10 -23.38 16.90
CA VAL A 130 -20.44 -23.61 16.34
C VAL A 130 -21.27 -22.34 16.53
N ALA A 131 -22.14 -22.00 15.58
CA ALA A 131 -23.08 -20.91 15.77
C ALA A 131 -24.03 -21.24 16.94
N SER A 132 -24.21 -20.31 17.88
CA SER A 132 -25.12 -20.43 19.02
C SER A 132 -26.56 -20.48 18.54
N LYS A 133 -27.38 -21.29 19.23
CA LYS A 133 -28.82 -21.41 18.97
C LYS A 133 -29.59 -20.11 19.28
N ASP A 134 -29.05 -19.24 20.14
CA ASP A 134 -29.67 -17.98 20.55
C ASP A 134 -29.23 -16.82 19.64
N SER A 135 -29.38 -16.99 18.32
CA SER A 135 -29.17 -15.89 17.38
C SER A 135 -30.37 -14.95 17.45
N THR A 136 -30.14 -13.66 17.73
CA THR A 136 -31.20 -12.64 17.92
C THR A 136 -32.11 -12.45 16.70
N ILE A 137 -31.69 -12.95 15.53
CA ILE A 137 -32.45 -12.90 14.26
C ILE A 137 -33.23 -14.20 13.99
N LEU A 138 -32.83 -15.33 14.60
CA LEU A 138 -33.44 -16.65 14.34
C LEU A 138 -34.48 -17.05 15.38
N GLU A 139 -35.03 -16.10 16.14
CA GLU A 139 -36.24 -16.37 16.92
C GLU A 139 -37.42 -16.58 15.97
N VAL A 140 -37.74 -17.85 15.69
CA VAL A 140 -39.03 -18.22 15.12
C VAL A 140 -40.08 -17.89 16.16
N ARG A 141 -40.80 -16.78 15.97
CA ARG A 141 -42.03 -16.51 16.71
C ARG A 141 -43.06 -17.57 16.33
N VAL A 142 -43.36 -18.47 17.26
CA VAL A 142 -44.51 -19.39 17.20
C VAL A 142 -45.73 -18.68 17.75
#